data_AF-A0A2V0NWN9-F1
#
_entry.id   AF-A0A2V0NWN9-F1
#
_cell.length_a   1.000
_cell.length_b   1.000
_cell.length_c   1.000
_cell.angle_alpha   90.00
_cell.angle_beta   90.00
_cell.angle_gamma   90.00
#
_symmetry.space_group_name_H-M   'P 1'
#
loop_
_entity.id
_entity.type
_entity.pdbx_description
1 polymer ?
#
loop_
_entity_poly.entity_id
_entity_poly.type
_entity_poly.pdbx_seq_one_letter_code
_entity_poly.pdbx_strand_id
1 'polypeptide(L)'
;MDAPAGTPSGPTDVVVIDPRAVLEGRAGEARSVKLRVPAALLPALSKGINKLGDMDDPMDEYYFGKAAEIFEYRLVGVSSTQSGFTSIVTAEALERARASGGGGGASGGGGGGGGGEGAPPLPDWESFRQDLLSGAARFPSRRHPFLFAGHMLESAEAAVYELKEGDETVGLLVSSEAA
;
A
#
# COMPACT_ATOMS: atom_id res chain seq x y z
N MET A 1 -5.96 -27.15 14.37
CA MET A 1 -4.84 -26.21 14.14
C MET A 1 -4.67 -26.13 12.65
N ASP A 2 -5.30 -25.14 12.02
CA ASP A 2 -5.13 -24.93 10.58
C ASP A 2 -3.68 -24.57 10.30
N ALA A 3 -3.08 -25.25 9.31
CA ALA A 3 -1.76 -24.90 8.83
C ALA A 3 -1.77 -23.44 8.35
N PRO A 4 -0.73 -22.63 8.64
CA PRO A 4 -0.67 -21.28 8.09
C PRO A 4 -0.73 -21.39 6.56
N ALA A 5 -1.66 -20.65 5.96
CA ALA A 5 -1.81 -20.55 4.51
C ALA A 5 -0.42 -20.36 3.90
N GLY A 6 -0.03 -21.26 2.99
CA GLY A 6 1.33 -21.35 2.47
C GLY A 6 1.85 -19.98 2.06
N THR A 7 2.98 -19.57 2.62
CA THR A 7 3.65 -18.33 2.25
C THR A 7 3.86 -18.35 0.75
N PRO A 8 3.33 -17.38 -0.03
CA PRO A 8 3.54 -17.36 -1.47
C PRO A 8 5.05 -17.43 -1.74
N SER A 9 5.49 -18.44 -2.50
CA SER A 9 6.91 -18.79 -2.62
C SER A 9 7.60 -18.10 -3.81
N GLY A 10 7.13 -16.90 -4.18
CA GLY A 10 7.59 -16.23 -5.41
C GLY A 10 7.45 -14.71 -5.36
N PRO A 11 8.13 -14.00 -6.27
CA PRO A 11 8.00 -12.56 -6.39
C PRO A 11 6.57 -12.19 -6.80
N THR A 12 6.04 -11.16 -6.16
CA THR A 12 4.69 -10.63 -6.33
C THR A 12 4.78 -9.22 -6.88
N ASP A 13 3.95 -8.90 -7.87
CA ASP A 13 3.84 -7.54 -8.38
C ASP A 13 3.00 -6.70 -7.41
N VAL A 14 3.56 -5.57 -7.02
CA VAL A 14 2.90 -4.56 -6.18
C VAL A 14 2.86 -3.23 -6.90
N VAL A 15 1.92 -2.40 -6.47
CA VAL A 15 1.70 -1.07 -7.00
C VAL A 15 1.66 -0.10 -5.84
N VAL A 16 2.46 0.96 -5.92
CA VAL A 16 2.40 2.12 -5.04
C VAL A 16 1.47 3.14 -5.68
N ILE A 17 0.40 3.52 -4.97
CA ILE A 17 -0.70 4.33 -5.50
C ILE A 17 -1.39 5.11 -4.38
N ASP A 18 -2.00 6.24 -4.73
CA ASP A 18 -2.93 6.92 -3.83
C ASP A 18 -4.13 6.01 -3.49
N PRO A 19 -4.31 5.62 -2.21
CA PRO A 19 -5.44 4.78 -1.82
C PRO A 19 -6.80 5.42 -2.13
N ARG A 20 -6.90 6.76 -2.10
CA ARG A 20 -8.13 7.48 -2.41
C ARG A 20 -8.53 7.29 -3.87
N ALA A 21 -7.58 7.34 -4.79
CA ALA A 21 -7.87 7.10 -6.19
C ALA A 21 -8.40 5.68 -6.43
N VAL A 22 -7.90 4.68 -5.67
CA VAL A 22 -8.43 3.31 -5.77
C VAL A 22 -9.84 3.21 -5.19
N LEU A 23 -10.05 3.77 -4.01
CA LEU A 23 -11.34 3.72 -3.31
C LEU A 23 -12.45 4.51 -4.03
N GLU A 24 -12.11 5.58 -4.73
CA GLU A 24 -13.06 6.37 -5.55
C GLU A 24 -13.23 5.81 -6.96
N GLY A 25 -12.61 4.66 -7.30
CA GLY A 25 -12.71 4.06 -8.63
C GLY A 25 -11.93 4.79 -9.72
N ARG A 26 -11.06 5.73 -9.36
CA ARG A 26 -10.16 6.50 -10.24
C ARG A 26 -8.77 5.89 -10.38
N ALA A 27 -8.59 4.61 -10.00
CA ALA A 27 -7.30 3.91 -10.06
C ALA A 27 -6.67 3.84 -11.46
N GLY A 28 -7.47 3.96 -12.52
CA GLY A 28 -6.97 4.00 -13.90
C GLY A 28 -6.29 5.32 -14.28
N GLU A 29 -6.58 6.39 -13.54
CA GLU A 29 -6.09 7.75 -13.81
C GLU A 29 -4.93 8.14 -12.88
N ALA A 30 -4.76 7.44 -11.76
CA ALA A 30 -3.72 7.73 -10.79
C ALA A 30 -2.33 7.36 -11.31
N ARG A 31 -1.38 8.28 -11.12
CA ARG A 31 0.05 7.97 -11.26
C ARG A 31 0.42 6.94 -10.20
N SER A 32 1.05 5.85 -10.63
CA SER A 32 1.40 4.73 -9.76
C SER A 32 2.77 4.17 -10.13
N VAL A 33 3.51 3.68 -9.14
CA VAL A 33 4.80 2.99 -9.36
C VAL A 33 4.58 1.49 -9.24
N LYS A 34 4.97 0.72 -10.26
CA LYS A 34 4.89 -0.74 -10.25
C LYS A 34 6.24 -1.33 -9.88
N LEU A 35 6.23 -2.32 -9.00
CA LEU A 35 7.42 -3.00 -8.50
C LEU A 35 7.16 -4.50 -8.43
N ARG A 36 8.23 -5.28 -8.54
CA ARG A 36 8.20 -6.72 -8.30
C ARG A 36 9.03 -7.03 -7.06
N VAL A 37 8.37 -7.55 -6.02
CA VAL A 37 9.00 -7.77 -4.71
C VAL A 37 8.89 -9.22 -4.27
N PRO A 38 9.86 -9.77 -3.54
CA PRO A 38 9.70 -11.05 -2.87
C PRO A 38 8.47 -11.05 -1.97
N ALA A 39 7.63 -12.08 -2.06
CA ALA A 39 6.46 -12.24 -1.19
C ALA A 39 6.81 -12.17 0.31
N ALA A 40 8.03 -12.54 0.69
CA ALA A 40 8.55 -12.44 2.05
C ALA A 40 8.62 -11.00 2.59
N LEU A 41 8.65 -9.98 1.72
CA LEU A 41 8.63 -8.57 2.13
C LEU A 41 7.21 -8.08 2.46
N LEU A 42 6.16 -8.71 1.93
CA LEU A 42 4.77 -8.26 2.13
C LEU A 42 4.36 -8.15 3.61
N PRO A 43 4.71 -9.11 4.51
CA PRO A 43 4.41 -8.98 5.94
C PRO A 43 5.22 -7.90 6.64
N ALA A 44 6.36 -7.46 6.10
CA ALA A 44 7.13 -6.35 6.66
C ALA A 44 6.48 -5.01 6.30
N LEU A 45 5.97 -4.88 5.06
CA LEU A 45 5.21 -3.72 4.60
C LEU A 45 3.99 -3.44 5.49
N SER A 46 3.30 -4.48 5.95
CA SER A 46 2.08 -4.34 6.74
C SER A 46 2.31 -3.95 8.21
N LYS A 47 3.55 -4.03 8.71
CA LYS A 47 3.85 -3.84 10.14
C LYS A 47 4.18 -2.39 10.50
N GLY A 48 4.25 -1.48 9.53
CA GLY A 48 4.58 -0.07 9.78
C GLY A 48 5.86 0.09 10.59
N ILE A 49 6.87 -0.74 10.32
CA ILE A 49 8.13 -0.69 11.05
C ILE A 49 8.91 0.50 10.47
N ASN A 50 8.84 1.64 11.15
CA ASN A 50 9.72 2.78 10.88
C ASN A 50 11.11 2.42 11.38
N LYS A 51 12.11 2.39 10.50
CA LYS A 51 13.51 2.30 10.92
C LYS A 51 14.40 3.10 9.97
N LEU A 52 14.50 4.38 10.27
CA LEU A 52 15.79 5.09 10.39
C LEU A 52 15.81 5.68 11.81
N GLY A 53 16.95 5.67 12.48
CA GLY A 53 17.02 6.01 13.92
C GLY A 53 16.75 7.49 14.17
N ASP A 54 16.35 7.85 15.41
CA ASP A 54 15.95 9.21 15.86
C ASP A 54 16.98 10.35 15.63
N MET A 55 18.19 10.06 15.15
CA MET A 55 19.18 11.06 14.76
C MET A 55 19.52 11.09 13.26
N ASP A 56 18.97 10.15 12.48
CA ASP A 56 19.24 9.93 11.05
C ASP A 56 17.94 9.82 10.24
N ASP A 57 16.83 10.43 10.66
CA ASP A 57 15.63 10.60 9.84
C ASP A 57 15.51 12.05 9.30
N PRO A 58 16.39 12.49 8.38
CA PRO A 58 16.30 13.81 7.79
C PRO A 58 15.14 13.99 6.79
N MET A 59 14.30 12.97 6.54
CA MET A 59 13.49 12.91 5.31
C MET A 59 12.11 12.24 5.43
N ASP A 60 11.58 12.01 6.65
CA ASP A 60 10.29 11.33 6.88
C ASP A 60 10.19 10.00 6.10
N GLU A 61 11.17 9.11 6.32
CA GLU A 61 11.44 7.95 5.47
C GLU A 61 11.02 6.60 6.07
N TYR A 62 10.45 5.71 5.23
CA TYR A 62 10.02 4.38 5.66
C TYR A 62 10.70 3.27 4.88
N TYR A 63 11.30 2.34 5.63
CA TYR A 63 12.09 1.26 5.08
C TYR A 63 11.48 -0.13 5.31
N PHE A 64 11.54 -1.00 4.30
CA PHE A 64 11.04 -2.38 4.34
C PHE A 64 12.05 -3.38 3.75
N GLY A 65 12.57 -4.31 4.56
CA GLY A 65 13.48 -5.38 4.12
C GLY A 65 14.83 -5.41 4.87
N LYS A 66 15.94 -5.68 4.15
CA LYS A 66 17.34 -5.50 4.62
C LYS A 66 17.80 -4.04 4.80
N ALA A 67 18.17 -3.64 6.01
CA ALA A 67 18.71 -2.30 6.25
C ALA A 67 19.96 -2.00 5.38
N ALA A 68 20.03 -0.78 4.86
CA ALA A 68 21.14 -0.27 4.05
C ALA A 68 21.19 1.26 4.19
N GLU A 69 22.29 1.88 3.76
CA GLU A 69 22.38 3.34 3.73
C GLU A 69 21.41 3.92 2.67
N ILE A 70 20.82 5.09 2.95
CA ILE A 70 19.80 5.71 2.08
C ILE A 70 20.25 5.82 0.62
N PHE A 71 21.52 6.13 0.37
CA PHE A 71 22.06 6.30 -0.98
C PHE A 71 22.24 4.99 -1.76
N GLU A 72 22.12 3.83 -1.10
CA GLU A 72 22.13 2.53 -1.78
C GLU A 72 20.78 2.24 -2.44
N TYR A 73 19.71 2.90 -1.99
CA TYR A 73 18.40 2.82 -2.60
C TYR A 73 18.39 3.59 -3.92
N ARG A 74 17.83 2.95 -4.95
CA ARG A 74 17.68 3.55 -6.28
C ARG A 74 16.26 4.02 -6.47
N LEU A 75 16.10 5.28 -6.88
CA LEU A 75 14.79 5.85 -7.22
C LEU A 75 14.18 5.06 -8.38
N VAL A 76 13.01 4.48 -8.14
CA VAL A 76 12.24 3.74 -9.15
C VAL A 76 11.18 4.65 -9.77
N GLY A 77 10.63 5.56 -8.98
CA GLY A 77 9.68 6.54 -9.49
C GLY A 77 8.99 7.32 -8.40
N VAL A 78 8.05 8.14 -8.83
CA VAL A 78 7.25 9.00 -7.97
C VAL A 78 5.76 8.74 -8.25
N SER A 79 4.98 8.65 -7.17
CA SER A 79 3.53 8.51 -7.20
C SER A 79 2.88 9.78 -6.66
N SER A 80 1.79 10.25 -7.27
CA SER A 80 1.01 11.37 -6.74
C SER A 80 0.15 10.92 -5.57
N THR A 81 -0.03 11.77 -4.57
CA THR A 81 -0.87 11.54 -3.38
C THR A 81 -1.80 12.74 -3.17
N GLN A 82 -3.11 12.57 -3.40
CA GLN A 82 -4.12 13.58 -3.08
C GLN A 82 -4.58 13.50 -1.63
N SER A 83 -4.33 12.35 -1.02
CA SER A 83 -4.83 12.02 0.30
C SER A 83 -3.85 12.39 1.42
N GLY A 84 -2.60 12.76 1.10
CA GLY A 84 -1.49 12.77 2.06
C GLY A 84 -1.02 11.35 2.43
N PHE A 85 -1.47 10.35 1.68
CA PHE A 85 -1.17 8.95 1.93
C PHE A 85 -0.72 8.30 0.63
N THR A 86 0.27 7.41 0.75
CA THR A 86 0.58 6.44 -0.29
C THR A 86 0.30 5.03 0.23
N SER A 87 -0.04 4.11 -0.66
CA SER A 87 -0.35 2.74 -0.28
C SER A 87 0.26 1.76 -1.25
N ILE A 88 0.67 0.62 -0.70
CA ILE A 88 1.16 -0.51 -1.47
C ILE A 88 0.02 -1.53 -1.58
N VAL A 89 -0.34 -1.87 -2.80
CA VAL A 89 -1.40 -2.84 -3.10
C VAL A 89 -0.85 -3.90 -4.04
N THR A 90 -1.26 -5.16 -3.88
CA THR A 90 -0.88 -6.18 -4.87
C THR A 90 -1.53 -5.87 -6.21
N ALA A 91 -0.85 -6.15 -7.32
CA ALA A 91 -1.40 -5.93 -8.65
C ALA A 91 -2.75 -6.63 -8.83
N GLU A 92 -2.89 -7.85 -8.32
CA GLU A 92 -4.14 -8.60 -8.32
C GLU A 92 -5.27 -7.89 -7.55
N ALA A 93 -4.99 -7.34 -6.37
CA ALA A 93 -5.99 -6.60 -5.61
C ALA A 93 -6.39 -5.30 -6.31
N LEU A 94 -5.45 -4.62 -6.96
CA LEU A 94 -5.73 -3.44 -7.78
C LEU A 94 -6.60 -3.78 -9.00
N GLU A 95 -6.29 -4.86 -9.70
CA GLU A 95 -7.10 -5.30 -10.84
C GLU A 95 -8.50 -5.74 -10.41
N ARG A 96 -8.64 -6.42 -9.26
CA ARG A 96 -9.96 -6.68 -8.67
C ARG A 96 -10.72 -5.39 -8.37
N ALA A 97 -10.07 -4.39 -7.77
CA ALA A 97 -10.70 -3.11 -7.46
C ALA A 97 -11.17 -2.38 -8.73
N ARG A 98 -10.37 -2.43 -9.81
CA ARG A 98 -10.72 -1.89 -11.12
C ARG A 98 -11.90 -2.64 -11.75
N ALA A 99 -11.86 -3.98 -11.69
CA ALA A 99 -12.89 -4.85 -12.26
C ALA A 99 -14.23 -4.76 -11.50
N SER A 100 -14.20 -4.52 -10.19
CA SER A 100 -15.41 -4.24 -9.41
C SER A 100 -16.07 -2.91 -9.76
N GLY A 101 -15.39 -2.05 -10.54
CA GLY A 101 -15.96 -0.90 -11.22
C GLY A 101 -16.39 0.23 -10.29
N GLY A 102 -15.61 1.32 -10.24
CA GLY A 102 -16.10 2.70 -10.42
C GLY A 102 -17.31 3.20 -9.62
N GLY A 103 -17.70 2.54 -8.52
CA GLY A 103 -18.91 2.81 -7.76
C GLY A 103 -18.65 3.66 -6.53
N GLY A 104 -18.02 4.82 -6.70
CA GLY A 104 -18.15 5.89 -5.71
C GLY A 104 -19.61 6.33 -5.68
N GLY A 105 -20.34 5.98 -4.62
CA GLY A 105 -21.74 6.41 -4.48
C GLY A 105 -22.48 5.87 -3.26
N ALA A 106 -22.51 6.70 -2.22
CA ALA A 106 -23.52 6.78 -1.17
C ALA A 106 -23.47 5.77 -0.01
N SER A 107 -23.02 6.29 1.13
CA SER A 107 -23.77 6.21 2.39
C SER A 107 -25.29 6.15 2.13
N GLY A 108 -25.91 5.00 2.35
CA GLY A 108 -27.36 4.85 2.22
C GLY A 108 -27.77 3.41 2.47
N GLY A 109 -28.30 3.16 3.67
CA GLY A 109 -28.55 1.81 4.17
C GLY A 109 -29.59 0.99 3.41
N GLY A 110 -29.68 -0.28 3.81
CA GLY A 110 -30.87 -1.10 3.62
C GLY A 110 -30.70 -2.28 2.67
N GLY A 111 -30.52 -3.47 3.25
CA GLY A 111 -31.26 -4.68 2.90
C GLY A 111 -30.96 -5.43 1.61
N GLY A 112 -30.95 -6.76 1.72
CA GLY A 112 -31.33 -7.64 0.61
C GLY A 112 -30.26 -8.65 0.24
N GLY A 113 -30.57 -9.93 0.48
CA GLY A 113 -29.65 -11.05 0.31
C GLY A 113 -29.34 -11.45 -1.13
N GLY A 114 -28.33 -12.31 -1.25
CA GLY A 114 -27.98 -12.98 -2.51
C GLY A 114 -26.63 -13.65 -2.38
N GLY A 115 -26.62 -14.95 -2.11
CA GLY A 115 -25.45 -15.77 -1.84
C GLY A 115 -24.56 -15.99 -3.07
N GLY A 116 -23.66 -15.03 -3.34
CA GLY A 116 -22.37 -15.30 -3.94
C GLY A 116 -21.30 -14.98 -2.93
N GLU A 117 -20.28 -15.82 -2.76
CA GLU A 117 -19.04 -15.50 -2.03
C GLU A 117 -18.25 -14.42 -2.82
N GLY A 118 -18.87 -13.27 -3.04
CA GLY A 118 -18.21 -12.07 -3.53
C GLY A 118 -17.38 -11.47 -2.40
N ALA A 119 -16.13 -11.11 -2.70
CA ALA A 119 -15.30 -10.38 -1.76
C ALA A 119 -16.08 -9.15 -1.24
N PRO A 120 -15.96 -8.81 0.05
CA PRO A 120 -16.66 -7.65 0.60
C PRO A 120 -16.28 -6.38 -0.18
N PRO A 121 -17.23 -5.44 -0.38
CA PRO A 121 -16.93 -4.19 -1.06
C PRO A 121 -15.82 -3.44 -0.31
N LEU A 122 -15.00 -2.71 -1.07
CA LEU A 122 -13.98 -1.84 -0.48
C LEU A 122 -14.66 -0.77 0.39
N PRO A 123 -14.07 -0.40 1.54
CA PRO A 123 -14.58 0.72 2.33
C PRO A 123 -14.49 2.01 1.51
N ASP A 124 -15.41 2.94 1.75
CA ASP A 124 -15.24 4.29 1.20
C ASP A 124 -14.01 4.99 1.82
N TRP A 125 -13.55 6.06 1.16
CA TRP A 125 -12.36 6.80 1.58
C TRP A 125 -12.45 7.33 3.01
N GLU A 126 -13.60 7.85 3.43
CA GLU A 126 -13.77 8.47 4.75
C GLU A 126 -13.74 7.41 5.85
N SER A 127 -14.45 6.29 5.64
CA SER A 127 -14.42 5.12 6.52
C SER A 127 -13.01 4.54 6.65
N PHE A 128 -12.29 4.40 5.53
CA PHE A 128 -10.89 3.94 5.54
C PHE A 128 -9.99 4.91 6.30
N ARG A 129 -10.10 6.22 6.05
CA ARG A 129 -9.32 7.25 6.73
C ARG A 129 -9.60 7.27 8.23
N GLN A 130 -10.86 7.15 8.65
CA GLN A 130 -11.22 7.09 10.07
C GLN A 130 -10.65 5.83 10.74
N ASP A 131 -10.74 4.67 10.08
CA ASP A 131 -10.15 3.41 10.59
C ASP A 131 -8.62 3.52 10.71
N LEU A 132 -7.95 4.24 9.79
CA LEU A 132 -6.52 4.51 9.82
C LEU A 132 -6.16 5.44 11.00
N LEU A 133 -6.81 6.60 11.09
CA LEU A 133 -6.52 7.63 12.10
C LEU A 133 -6.84 7.18 13.53
N SER A 134 -7.83 6.30 13.69
CA SER A 134 -8.18 5.71 14.99
C SER A 134 -7.28 4.54 15.39
N GLY A 135 -6.41 4.06 14.50
CA GLY A 135 -5.63 2.83 14.71
C GLY A 135 -6.48 1.56 14.71
N ALA A 136 -7.74 1.62 14.26
CA ALA A 136 -8.61 0.46 14.12
C ALA A 136 -8.19 -0.44 12.95
N ALA A 137 -7.51 0.12 11.94
CA ALA A 137 -6.94 -0.63 10.83
C ALA A 137 -5.73 -1.47 11.29
N ARG A 138 -5.82 -2.80 11.16
CA ARG A 138 -4.69 -3.72 11.31
C ARG A 138 -4.32 -4.29 9.95
N PHE A 139 -3.04 -4.34 9.59
CA PHE A 139 -2.60 -4.86 8.30
C PHE A 139 -1.78 -6.16 8.46
N PRO A 140 -1.91 -7.15 7.56
CA PRO A 140 -2.81 -7.17 6.40
C PRO A 140 -4.28 -7.40 6.81
N SER A 141 -5.22 -6.72 6.14
CA SER A 141 -6.66 -6.87 6.40
C SER A 141 -7.42 -7.26 5.15
N ARG A 142 -8.37 -8.18 5.30
CA ARG A 142 -9.36 -8.49 4.25
C ARG A 142 -10.33 -7.33 4.02
N ARG A 143 -10.54 -6.49 5.04
CA ARG A 143 -11.37 -5.27 4.97
C ARG A 143 -10.61 -4.08 4.39
N HIS A 144 -9.29 -4.06 4.54
CA HIS A 144 -8.41 -3.01 4.03
C HIS A 144 -7.28 -3.66 3.23
N PRO A 145 -7.51 -3.94 1.93
CA PRO A 145 -6.53 -4.64 1.09
C PRO A 145 -5.32 -3.77 0.72
N PHE A 146 -5.32 -2.51 1.12
CA PHE A 146 -4.22 -1.56 0.98
C PHE A 146 -3.26 -1.73 2.14
N LEU A 147 -1.97 -1.81 1.89
CA LEU A 147 -0.95 -1.72 2.93
C LEU A 147 -0.49 -0.28 3.02
N PHE A 148 -0.73 0.37 4.16
CA PHE A 148 -0.24 1.72 4.37
C PHE A 148 1.24 1.68 4.75
N ALA A 149 2.04 2.51 4.09
CA ALA A 149 3.47 2.67 4.36
C ALA A 149 3.68 4.02 5.08
N GLY A 150 3.86 3.96 6.40
CA GLY A 150 4.35 5.09 7.20
C GLY A 150 3.34 5.76 8.13
N HIS A 151 3.59 7.04 8.47
CA HIS A 151 2.65 7.94 9.13
C HIS A 151 1.87 8.78 8.11
N MET A 152 0.77 9.42 8.54
CA MET A 152 0.09 10.43 7.73
C MET A 152 1.05 11.59 7.47
N LEU A 153 1.38 11.86 6.22
CA LEU A 153 2.28 12.94 5.82
C LEU A 153 1.53 13.91 4.90
N GLU A 154 1.67 15.20 5.12
CA GLU A 154 1.08 16.20 4.24
C GLU A 154 1.99 16.43 3.01
N SER A 155 2.08 15.42 2.13
CA SER A 155 2.81 15.54 0.86
C SER A 155 1.91 15.25 -0.35
N ALA A 156 2.19 15.95 -1.46
CA ALA A 156 1.52 15.80 -2.74
C ALA A 156 2.09 14.66 -3.60
N GLU A 157 3.31 14.21 -3.29
CA GLU A 157 3.98 13.14 -4.01
C GLU A 157 4.78 12.25 -3.05
N ALA A 158 4.94 10.97 -3.43
CA ALA A 158 5.74 10.00 -2.71
C ALA A 158 6.80 9.40 -3.64
N ALA A 159 8.06 9.52 -3.27
CA ALA A 159 9.18 8.91 -3.94
C ALA A 159 9.33 7.45 -3.48
N VAL A 160 9.56 6.56 -4.44
CA VAL A 160 9.67 5.12 -4.22
C VAL A 160 11.03 4.65 -4.69
N TYR A 161 11.76 4.02 -3.79
CA TYR A 161 13.09 3.51 -4.06
C TYR A 161 13.17 2.01 -3.80
N GLU A 162 14.11 1.34 -4.47
CA GLU A 162 14.39 -0.07 -4.29
C GLU A 162 15.86 -0.33 -3.98
N LEU A 163 16.12 -1.32 -3.13
CA LEU A 163 17.43 -1.92 -2.93
C LEU A 163 17.45 -3.29 -3.61
N LYS A 164 18.43 -3.50 -4.49
CA LYS A 164 18.60 -4.75 -5.25
C LYS A 164 19.91 -5.43 -4.91
N GLU A 165 19.85 -6.75 -4.73
CA GLU A 165 21.01 -7.64 -4.72
C GLU A 165 20.94 -8.55 -5.95
N GLY A 166 21.80 -8.29 -6.93
CA GLY A 166 21.66 -8.90 -8.25
C GLY A 166 20.34 -8.47 -8.91
N ASP A 167 19.51 -9.45 -9.26
CA ASP A 167 18.19 -9.22 -9.89
C ASP A 167 17.03 -9.24 -8.87
N GLU A 168 17.30 -9.43 -7.58
CA GLU A 168 16.29 -9.52 -6.54
C GLU A 168 16.15 -8.20 -5.76
N THR A 169 14.92 -7.70 -5.66
CA THR A 169 14.59 -6.58 -4.76
C THR A 169 14.57 -7.08 -3.31
N VAL A 170 15.54 -6.63 -2.51
CA VAL A 170 15.70 -7.06 -1.10
C VAL A 170 15.27 -5.98 -0.10
N GLY A 171 14.98 -4.77 -0.60
CA GLY A 171 14.50 -3.66 0.20
C GLY A 171 13.67 -2.67 -0.60
N LEU A 172 12.75 -1.98 0.09
CA LEU A 172 11.98 -0.86 -0.44
C LEU A 172 12.04 0.31 0.54
N LEU A 173 12.20 1.51 0.00
CA LEU A 173 12.14 2.77 0.75
C LEU A 173 11.06 3.65 0.13
N VAL A 174 10.21 4.25 0.96
CA VAL A 174 9.19 5.20 0.54
C VAL A 174 9.41 6.49 1.31
N SER A 175 9.53 7.60 0.59
CA SER A 175 9.77 8.94 1.14
C SER A 175 8.71 9.92 0.66
N SER A 176 8.38 10.90 1.49
CA SER A 176 7.42 11.97 1.18
C SER A 176 8.04 13.19 0.50
N GLU A 177 9.37 13.30 0.49
CA GLU A 177 10.10 14.29 -0.28
C GLU A 177 10.33 13.77 -1.70
N ALA A 178 9.28 13.85 -2.53
CA ALA A 178 9.44 13.84 -3.97
C ALA A 178 9.69 15.29 -4.42
N ALA A 179 10.84 15.51 -5.07
CA ALA A 179 11.35 16.82 -5.46
C ALA A 179 10.38 17.70 -6.27
#